data_AF-A0A5J4RJR6-F1
#
_entry.id   AF-A0A5J4RJR6-F1
#
_cell.length_a   1.000
_cell.length_b   1.000
_cell.length_c   1.000
_cell.angle_alpha   90.00
_cell.angle_beta   90.00
_cell.angle_gamma   90.00
#
_symmetry.space_group_name_H-M   'P 1'
#
loop_
_entity.id
_entity.type
_entity.pdbx_description
1 polymer ?
#
loop_
_entity_poly.entity_id
_entity_poly.type
_entity_poly.pdbx_seq_one_letter_code
_entity_poly.pdbx_strand_id
1 'polypeptide(L)'
;MIFESDKEFKKLERRLRNNEIITIISVSRNGLSKSEEEQLGLDKNHAYSLLKAISVGDRKLLLIRNPHRKKVWRGNLSMWDQDGWTTELQRATGFKPSSCENDTKKEGLFWIEAKDAKQYFKTGSLCWNPTFFPYQSEFHFVWKREDFMIRCKDLRCRYAPQFLFKRKSKTQMLKIVINRHYQHSIPISKDVQGMKKKQKKKMKEESIGMTMFLMKHGRTIESEDSSGNAIIDIIGEPDNEPSNPRIYYEN
;
A
#
# COMPACT_ATOMS: atom_id res chain seq x y z
N MET A 1 -6.86 10.20 -1.44
CA MET A 1 -6.34 9.67 -0.15
C MET A 1 -6.39 8.14 -0.21
N ILE A 2 -5.88 7.39 0.79
CA ILE A 2 -5.89 5.91 0.79
C ILE A 2 -7.31 5.31 0.92
N PHE A 3 -8.28 6.12 1.30
CA PHE A 3 -9.69 5.76 1.37
C PHE A 3 -10.54 6.94 0.89
N GLU A 4 -11.59 6.63 0.16
CA GLU A 4 -12.59 7.60 -0.32
C GLU A 4 -13.95 7.33 0.33
N SER A 5 -14.29 6.06 0.59
CA SER A 5 -15.55 5.65 1.22
C SER A 5 -15.41 5.11 2.65
N ASP A 6 -16.53 5.05 3.37
CA ASP A 6 -16.61 4.47 4.72
C ASP A 6 -16.26 2.98 4.75
N LYS A 7 -16.65 2.26 3.70
CA LYS A 7 -16.28 0.85 3.52
C LYS A 7 -14.76 0.68 3.40
N GLU A 8 -14.09 1.60 2.71
CA GLU A 8 -12.63 1.58 2.58
C GLU A 8 -11.95 1.98 3.88
N PHE A 9 -12.49 2.94 4.63
CA PHE A 9 -11.97 3.30 5.94
C PHE A 9 -12.05 2.12 6.92
N LYS A 10 -13.20 1.46 7.04
CA LYS A 10 -13.36 0.24 7.88
C LYS A 10 -12.38 -0.87 7.48
N LYS A 11 -12.11 -1.00 6.17
CA LYS A 11 -11.13 -1.95 5.64
C LYS A 11 -9.70 -1.56 6.00
N LEU A 12 -9.35 -0.28 5.93
CA LEU A 12 -8.06 0.26 6.34
C LEU A 12 -7.82 0.05 7.84
N GLU A 13 -8.80 0.44 8.67
CA GLU A 13 -8.79 0.22 10.12
C GLU A 13 -8.55 -1.25 10.47
N ARG A 14 -9.35 -2.17 9.92
CA ARG A 14 -9.18 -3.61 10.18
C ARG A 14 -7.78 -4.10 9.81
N ARG A 15 -7.25 -3.66 8.68
CA ARG A 15 -5.93 -4.10 8.18
C ARG A 15 -4.78 -3.57 9.00
N LEU A 16 -4.83 -2.30 9.41
CA LEU A 16 -3.84 -1.71 10.30
C LEU A 16 -3.88 -2.38 11.67
N ARG A 17 -5.09 -2.60 12.22
CA ARG A 17 -5.28 -3.29 13.50
C ARG A 17 -4.71 -4.71 13.50
N ASN A 18 -4.86 -5.43 12.40
CA ASN A 18 -4.39 -6.80 12.25
C ASN A 18 -2.92 -6.89 11.78
N ASN A 19 -2.18 -5.78 11.68
CA ASN A 19 -0.82 -5.74 11.12
C ASN A 19 -0.70 -6.38 9.72
N GLU A 20 -1.78 -6.32 8.92
CA GLU A 20 -1.82 -6.86 7.54
C GLU A 20 -1.07 -5.96 6.56
N ILE A 21 -0.93 -4.66 6.90
CA ILE A 21 -0.39 -3.63 6.01
C ILE A 21 0.47 -2.62 6.76
N ILE A 22 1.42 -2.03 6.05
CA ILE A 22 2.13 -0.81 6.43
C ILE A 22 1.70 0.29 5.48
N THR A 23 1.44 1.47 6.00
CA THR A 23 0.90 2.57 5.22
C THR A 23 1.76 3.82 5.35
N ILE A 24 2.13 4.40 4.21
CA ILE A 24 2.84 5.68 4.13
C ILE A 24 1.90 6.68 3.45
N ILE A 25 1.83 7.89 4.01
CA ILE A 25 1.08 9.01 3.45
C ILE A 25 2.01 10.21 3.34
N SER A 26 1.81 11.07 2.36
CA SER A 26 2.72 12.19 2.12
C SER A 26 1.98 13.47 1.82
N VAL A 27 2.59 14.57 2.26
CA VAL A 27 2.21 15.92 1.84
C VAL A 27 3.01 16.26 0.59
N SER A 28 2.33 16.67 -0.48
CA SER A 28 2.97 16.99 -1.75
C SER A 28 3.88 18.21 -1.66
N ARG A 29 4.85 18.34 -2.57
CA ARG A 29 5.79 19.47 -2.61
C ARG A 29 5.12 20.85 -2.66
N ASN A 30 4.05 20.96 -3.43
CA ASN A 30 3.28 22.20 -3.58
C ASN A 30 2.06 22.23 -2.65
N GLY A 31 2.01 21.35 -1.63
CA GLY A 31 0.84 21.19 -0.79
C GLY A 31 0.69 22.23 0.30
N LEU A 32 1.78 22.86 0.76
CA LEU A 32 1.81 23.83 1.86
C LEU A 32 2.85 24.93 1.62
N SER A 33 2.55 26.15 2.05
CA SER A 33 3.51 27.24 2.25
C SER A 33 4.32 27.04 3.54
N LYS A 34 5.44 27.75 3.71
CA LYS A 34 6.24 27.67 4.95
C LYS A 34 5.44 28.09 6.19
N SER A 35 4.55 29.07 6.04
CA SER A 35 3.68 29.54 7.13
C SER A 35 2.69 28.45 7.54
N GLU A 36 2.05 27.80 6.57
CA GLU A 36 1.12 26.69 6.84
C GLU A 36 1.84 25.49 7.44
N GLU A 37 3.07 25.20 7.03
CA GLU A 37 3.88 24.12 7.64
C GLU A 37 4.12 24.35 9.14
N GLU A 38 4.32 25.60 9.57
CA GLU A 38 4.46 25.94 10.99
C GLU A 38 3.12 25.97 11.72
N GLN A 39 2.08 26.55 11.11
CA GLN A 39 0.75 26.68 11.70
C GLN A 39 0.06 25.32 11.89
N LEU A 40 0.20 24.41 10.94
CA LEU A 40 -0.41 23.08 10.98
C LEU A 40 0.50 22.05 11.66
N GLY A 41 1.80 22.32 11.73
CA GLY A 41 2.79 21.34 12.20
C GLY A 41 2.94 20.14 11.27
N LEU A 42 2.87 20.39 9.95
CA LEU A 42 3.10 19.40 8.90
C LEU A 42 4.24 19.88 7.99
N ASP A 43 5.04 18.97 7.49
CA ASP A 43 6.15 19.20 6.56
C ASP A 43 5.69 18.82 5.15
N LYS A 44 5.89 19.69 4.17
CA LYS A 44 5.62 19.38 2.76
C LYS A 44 6.76 18.58 2.15
N ASN A 45 6.49 17.95 1.01
CA ASN A 45 7.45 17.08 0.33
C ASN A 45 8.00 16.00 1.29
N HIS A 46 7.16 15.54 2.22
CA HIS A 46 7.58 14.66 3.29
C HIS A 46 6.60 13.50 3.46
N ALA A 47 7.15 12.36 3.88
CA ALA A 47 6.41 11.13 4.08
C ALA A 47 6.24 10.84 5.57
N TYR A 48 5.05 10.37 5.91
CA TYR A 48 4.59 10.05 7.25
C TYR A 48 4.11 8.61 7.29
N SER A 49 4.25 7.96 8.45
CA SER A 49 3.70 6.62 8.66
C SER A 49 2.29 6.72 9.22
N LEU A 50 1.32 6.09 8.58
CA LEU A 50 -0.01 5.90 9.14
C LEU A 50 -0.01 4.62 9.97
N LEU A 51 -0.19 4.75 11.29
CA LEU A 51 -0.04 3.65 12.24
C LEU A 51 -1.38 3.03 12.64
N LYS A 52 -2.41 3.84 12.86
CA LYS A 52 -3.74 3.37 13.23
C LYS A 52 -4.81 4.19 12.54
N ALA A 53 -5.94 3.56 12.28
CA ALA A 53 -7.18 4.22 11.91
C ALA A 53 -8.28 3.66 12.82
N ILE A 54 -9.12 4.51 13.39
CA ILE A 54 -10.22 4.11 14.25
C ILE A 54 -11.49 4.90 13.95
N SER A 55 -12.65 4.28 14.19
CA SER A 55 -13.94 4.97 14.22
C SER A 55 -14.50 5.03 15.63
N VAL A 56 -14.95 6.22 16.06
CA VAL A 56 -15.58 6.47 17.37
C VAL A 56 -16.83 7.31 17.12
N GLY A 57 -18.00 6.71 17.29
CA GLY A 57 -19.26 7.29 16.78
C GLY A 57 -19.14 7.62 15.29
N ASP A 58 -19.47 8.85 14.92
CA ASP A 58 -19.36 9.36 13.54
C ASP A 58 -17.96 9.89 13.20
N ARG A 59 -17.05 9.96 14.17
CA ARG A 59 -15.70 10.49 13.96
C ARG A 59 -14.74 9.38 13.53
N LYS A 60 -13.88 9.73 12.59
CA LYS A 60 -12.84 8.85 12.04
C LYS A 60 -11.48 9.48 12.33
N LEU A 61 -10.64 8.78 13.08
CA LEU A 61 -9.34 9.28 13.52
C LEU A 61 -8.20 8.47 12.93
N LEU A 62 -7.10 9.15 12.62
CA LEU A 62 -5.87 8.56 12.13
C LEU A 62 -4.73 8.88 13.09
N LEU A 63 -3.95 7.88 13.46
CA LEU A 63 -2.70 8.04 14.21
C LEU A 63 -1.54 8.04 13.23
N ILE A 64 -0.84 9.17 13.15
CA ILE A 64 0.23 9.40 12.18
C ILE A 64 1.53 9.66 12.93
N ARG A 65 2.65 9.20 12.35
CA ARG A 65 3.99 9.49 12.84
C ARG A 65 4.82 10.26 11.82
N ASN A 66 5.35 11.40 12.24
CA ASN A 66 6.45 12.09 11.60
C ASN A 66 7.78 11.40 11.94
N PRO A 67 8.50 10.82 10.96
CA PRO A 67 9.77 10.15 11.22
C PRO A 67 10.85 11.09 11.78
N HIS A 68 10.79 12.40 11.47
CA HIS A 68 11.74 13.38 11.98
C HIS A 68 11.48 13.80 13.43
N ARG A 69 10.31 13.45 13.99
CA ARG A 69 9.90 13.80 15.37
C ARG A 69 9.88 15.30 15.69
N LYS A 70 9.95 16.18 14.69
CA LYS A 70 9.99 17.65 14.89
C LYS A 70 8.61 18.28 14.91
N LYS A 71 7.84 18.10 13.83
CA LYS A 71 6.50 18.69 13.69
C LYS A 71 5.41 17.66 13.97
N VAL A 72 4.41 18.10 14.70
CA VAL A 72 3.22 17.35 15.09
C VAL A 72 2.00 18.20 14.81
N TRP A 73 0.88 17.56 14.47
CA TRP A 73 -0.36 18.24 14.11
C TRP A 73 -0.82 19.24 15.16
N ARG A 74 -1.15 20.46 14.70
CA ARG A 74 -1.56 21.60 15.54
C ARG A 74 -3.02 22.02 15.38
N GLY A 75 -3.77 21.39 14.48
CA GLY A 75 -5.18 21.71 14.24
C GLY A 75 -6.12 21.01 15.23
N ASN A 76 -7.36 20.77 14.78
CA ASN A 76 -8.39 20.06 15.54
C ASN A 76 -7.89 18.67 15.99
N LEU A 77 -8.15 18.30 17.25
CA LEU A 77 -7.61 17.11 17.91
C LEU A 77 -6.07 17.05 17.95
N SER A 78 -5.40 18.21 17.92
CA SER A 78 -3.98 18.27 18.26
C SER A 78 -3.74 17.83 19.70
N MET A 79 -2.47 17.66 20.05
CA MET A 79 -2.09 17.11 21.35
C MET A 79 -2.50 18.00 22.54
N TRP A 80 -2.81 19.27 22.29
CA TRP A 80 -3.17 20.27 23.30
C TRP A 80 -4.59 20.80 23.14
N ASP A 81 -5.39 20.18 22.27
CA ASP A 81 -6.81 20.52 22.07
C ASP A 81 -7.69 19.91 23.17
N GLN A 82 -7.68 20.53 24.35
CA GLN A 82 -8.41 20.02 25.52
C GLN A 82 -9.92 19.88 25.27
N ASP A 83 -10.49 20.80 24.49
CA ASP A 83 -11.93 20.85 24.21
C ASP A 83 -12.35 19.83 23.14
N GLY A 84 -11.51 19.62 22.12
CA GLY A 84 -11.78 18.64 21.06
C GLY A 84 -11.72 17.19 21.54
N TRP A 85 -10.88 16.90 22.54
CA TRP A 85 -10.69 15.56 23.11
C TRP A 85 -11.76 15.19 24.14
N THR A 86 -12.92 14.76 23.66
CA THR A 86 -14.00 14.24 24.53
C THR A 86 -13.57 12.97 25.30
N THR A 87 -14.22 12.69 26.43
CA THR A 87 -13.96 11.49 27.24
C THR A 87 -14.08 10.18 26.45
N GLU A 88 -15.00 10.13 25.48
CA GLU A 88 -15.16 8.96 24.61
C GLU A 88 -13.94 8.76 23.70
N LEU A 89 -13.44 9.84 23.08
CA LEU A 89 -12.27 9.79 22.22
C LEU A 89 -11.01 9.43 22.99
N GLN A 90 -10.82 10.01 24.18
CA GLN A 90 -9.70 9.67 25.05
C GLN A 90 -9.73 8.19 25.45
N ARG A 91 -10.91 7.64 25.81
CA ARG A 91 -11.07 6.22 26.13
C ARG A 91 -10.75 5.32 24.94
N ALA A 92 -11.24 5.65 23.75
CA ALA A 92 -11.06 4.83 22.55
C ALA A 92 -9.62 4.85 22.02
N THR A 93 -8.94 5.99 22.12
CA THR A 93 -7.55 6.15 21.64
C THR A 93 -6.50 5.81 22.68
N GLY A 94 -6.85 5.87 23.97
CA GLY A 94 -5.90 5.90 25.08
C GLY A 94 -5.07 7.18 25.14
N PHE A 95 -5.39 8.19 24.33
CA PHE A 95 -4.67 9.46 24.28
C PHE A 95 -5.20 10.41 25.35
N LYS A 96 -4.27 11.09 26.04
CA LYS A 96 -4.58 12.16 26.98
C LYS A 96 -3.97 13.45 26.45
N PRO A 97 -4.77 14.51 26.24
CA PRO A 97 -4.24 15.78 25.77
C PRO A 97 -3.37 16.43 26.84
N SER A 98 -2.28 17.04 26.42
CA SER A 98 -1.38 17.82 27.27
C SER A 98 -1.90 19.24 27.47
N SER A 99 -1.64 19.83 28.64
CA SER A 99 -2.07 21.20 28.94
C SER A 99 -1.32 22.26 28.15
N CYS A 100 -0.05 21.99 27.78
CA CYS A 100 0.73 22.91 26.97
C CYS A 100 1.69 22.16 26.02
N GLU A 101 2.06 22.84 24.95
CA GLU A 101 2.98 22.30 23.95
C GLU A 101 4.43 22.18 24.47
N ASN A 102 4.88 23.16 25.27
CA ASN A 102 6.27 23.25 25.72
C ASN A 102 6.67 22.09 26.64
N ASP A 103 5.71 21.55 27.40
CA ASP A 103 5.95 20.46 28.34
C ASP A 103 5.81 19.08 27.67
N THR A 104 5.47 19.02 26.38
CA THR A 104 5.20 17.77 25.68
C THR A 104 6.38 17.35 24.81
N LYS A 105 6.95 16.18 25.13
CA LYS A 105 7.97 15.56 24.28
C LYS A 105 7.37 15.15 22.94
N LYS A 106 7.75 15.86 21.86
CA LYS A 106 7.31 15.55 20.50
C LYS A 106 8.00 14.30 19.99
N GLU A 107 7.33 13.16 20.05
CA GLU A 107 7.83 11.91 19.44
C GLU A 107 7.48 11.80 17.94
N GLY A 108 6.89 12.86 17.38
CA GLY A 108 6.35 12.89 16.03
C GLY A 108 5.01 12.17 15.88
N LEU A 109 4.44 11.64 16.96
CA LEU A 109 3.17 10.93 16.96
C LEU A 109 2.02 11.92 17.20
N PHE A 110 0.98 11.87 16.39
CA PHE A 110 -0.20 12.70 16.57
C PHE A 110 -1.45 12.06 15.99
N TRP A 111 -2.59 12.39 16.57
CA TRP A 111 -3.89 12.09 15.99
C TRP A 111 -4.35 13.23 15.10
N ILE A 112 -5.12 12.90 14.07
CA ILE A 112 -5.79 13.85 13.20
C ILE A 112 -7.14 13.26 12.79
N GLU A 113 -8.14 14.11 12.57
CA GLU A 113 -9.40 13.67 12.00
C GLU A 113 -9.23 13.31 10.51
N ALA A 114 -9.89 12.25 10.06
CA ALA A 114 -9.79 11.76 8.69
C ALA A 114 -10.13 12.84 7.64
N LYS A 115 -11.03 13.77 7.96
CA LYS A 115 -11.42 14.89 7.09
C LYS A 115 -10.24 15.84 6.86
N ASP A 116 -9.52 16.19 7.94
CA ASP A 116 -8.37 17.09 7.88
C ASP A 116 -7.20 16.37 7.21
N ALA A 117 -7.02 15.08 7.51
CA ALA A 117 -6.04 14.28 6.82
C ALA A 117 -6.26 14.28 5.29
N LYS A 118 -7.51 14.10 4.82
CA LYS A 118 -7.87 14.17 3.38
C LYS A 118 -7.47 15.49 2.75
N GLN A 119 -7.50 16.58 3.51
CA GLN A 119 -7.12 17.89 3.03
C GLN A 119 -5.62 17.99 2.75
N TYR A 120 -4.76 17.44 3.61
CA TYR A 120 -3.30 17.68 3.53
C TYR A 120 -2.51 16.51 2.92
N PHE A 121 -2.92 15.26 3.18
CA PHE A 121 -2.22 14.06 2.71
C PHE A 121 -2.82 13.58 1.38
N LYS A 122 -2.29 14.07 0.27
CA LYS A 122 -2.82 13.79 -1.08
C LYS A 122 -2.32 12.49 -1.67
N THR A 123 -1.11 12.06 -1.31
CA THR A 123 -0.53 10.82 -1.82
C THR A 123 -0.32 9.83 -0.68
N GLY A 124 -0.36 8.54 -1.02
CA GLY A 124 -0.06 7.49 -0.08
C GLY A 124 0.22 6.17 -0.79
N SER A 125 0.97 5.31 -0.13
CA SER A 125 1.27 3.96 -0.55
C SER A 125 0.93 2.98 0.56
N LEU A 126 0.50 1.78 0.16
CA LEU A 126 0.19 0.69 1.05
C LEU A 126 1.08 -0.49 0.67
N CYS A 127 1.83 -0.97 1.64
CA CYS A 127 2.64 -2.17 1.52
C CYS A 127 1.98 -3.29 2.31
N TRP A 128 1.88 -4.47 1.73
CA TRP A 128 1.38 -5.63 2.44
C TRP A 128 2.46 -6.24 3.31
N ASN A 129 2.07 -6.76 4.47
CA ASN A 129 2.96 -7.60 5.27
C ASN A 129 3.19 -8.94 4.54
N PRO A 130 4.42 -9.30 4.15
CA PRO A 130 4.68 -10.53 3.40
C PRO A 130 4.27 -11.80 4.15
N THR A 131 4.28 -11.78 5.49
CA THR A 131 3.85 -12.92 6.32
C THR A 131 2.40 -13.32 6.11
N PHE A 132 1.59 -12.44 5.52
CA PHE A 132 0.20 -12.72 5.16
C PHE A 132 0.04 -13.69 3.98
N PHE A 133 1.13 -13.89 3.23
CA PHE A 133 1.18 -14.74 2.06
C PHE A 133 2.18 -15.88 2.28
N PRO A 134 1.79 -16.92 3.04
CA PRO A 134 2.69 -18.05 3.31
C PRO A 134 3.01 -18.87 2.06
N TYR A 135 2.17 -18.80 1.03
CA TYR A 135 2.38 -19.48 -0.24
C TYR A 135 2.74 -18.45 -1.30
N GLN A 136 3.95 -18.56 -1.83
CA GLN A 136 4.48 -17.65 -2.85
C GLN A 136 5.13 -18.44 -3.98
N SER A 137 4.97 -17.94 -5.21
CA SER A 137 5.66 -18.47 -6.37
C SER A 137 6.17 -17.30 -7.21
N GLU A 138 7.38 -17.43 -7.72
CA GLU A 138 8.03 -16.41 -8.56
C GLU A 138 8.19 -16.95 -9.98
N PHE A 139 7.84 -16.12 -10.97
CA PHE A 139 7.98 -16.45 -12.38
C PHE A 139 8.74 -15.34 -13.09
N HIS A 140 9.81 -15.71 -13.79
CA HIS A 140 10.54 -14.79 -14.65
C HIS A 140 10.19 -15.08 -16.11
N PHE A 141 9.87 -14.04 -16.87
CA PHE A 141 9.63 -14.17 -18.30
C PHE A 141 10.04 -12.89 -19.04
N VAL A 142 10.17 -13.02 -20.36
CA VAL A 142 10.49 -11.90 -21.24
C VAL A 142 9.31 -11.68 -22.18
N TRP A 143 8.79 -10.45 -22.22
CA TRP A 143 7.84 -10.03 -23.24
C TRP A 143 8.61 -9.43 -24.41
N LYS A 144 8.66 -10.16 -25.53
CA LYS A 144 9.39 -9.76 -26.72
C LYS A 144 8.81 -8.49 -27.33
N ARG A 145 9.70 -7.65 -27.87
CA ARG A 145 9.33 -6.39 -28.50
C ARG A 145 8.34 -6.58 -29.63
N GLU A 146 8.57 -7.57 -30.48
CA GLU A 146 7.75 -7.84 -31.65
C GLU A 146 6.29 -8.08 -31.23
N ASP A 147 6.08 -8.76 -30.10
CA ASP A 147 4.78 -9.15 -29.56
C ASP A 147 4.06 -7.99 -28.85
N PHE A 148 4.74 -7.27 -27.96
CA PHE A 148 4.07 -6.18 -27.22
C PHE A 148 3.83 -4.93 -28.07
N MET A 149 4.58 -4.76 -29.16
CA MET A 149 4.42 -3.65 -30.10
C MET A 149 3.38 -3.88 -31.20
N ILE A 150 2.75 -5.07 -31.25
CA ILE A 150 1.68 -5.36 -32.21
C ILE A 150 0.57 -4.31 -32.06
N ARG A 151 0.22 -3.61 -33.15
CA ARG A 151 -0.80 -2.55 -33.12
C ARG A 151 -2.20 -3.09 -32.80
N CYS A 152 -2.55 -4.24 -33.37
CA CYS A 152 -3.82 -4.90 -33.11
C CYS A 152 -3.86 -5.44 -31.67
N LYS A 153 -4.84 -4.98 -30.89
CA LYS A 153 -4.98 -5.34 -29.47
C LYS A 153 -5.19 -6.84 -29.28
N ASP A 154 -6.04 -7.47 -30.10
CA ASP A 154 -6.38 -8.89 -29.95
C ASP A 154 -5.17 -9.79 -30.19
N LEU A 155 -4.39 -9.48 -31.23
CA LEU A 155 -3.13 -10.16 -31.50
C LEU A 155 -2.12 -9.90 -30.38
N ARG A 156 -1.98 -8.67 -29.90
CA ARG A 156 -1.09 -8.35 -28.77
C ARG A 156 -1.44 -9.15 -27.51
N CYS A 157 -2.73 -9.31 -27.20
CA CYS A 157 -3.19 -10.13 -26.08
C CYS A 157 -2.89 -11.62 -26.31
N ARG A 158 -3.02 -12.12 -27.55
CA ARG A 158 -2.70 -13.50 -27.90
C ARG A 158 -1.22 -13.84 -27.66
N TYR A 159 -0.33 -12.93 -28.02
CA TYR A 159 1.13 -13.10 -27.87
C TYR A 159 1.67 -12.57 -26.53
N ALA A 160 0.82 -12.07 -25.64
CA ALA A 160 1.23 -11.76 -24.27
C ALA A 160 1.44 -13.05 -23.47
N PRO A 161 2.35 -13.07 -22.47
CA PRO A 161 2.50 -14.20 -21.56
C PRO A 161 1.18 -14.56 -20.88
N GLN A 162 0.76 -15.83 -20.99
CA GLN A 162 -0.51 -16.34 -20.48
C GLN A 162 -0.28 -17.30 -19.31
N PHE A 163 -1.13 -17.19 -18.28
CA PHE A 163 -1.07 -18.03 -17.09
C PHE A 163 -2.47 -18.58 -16.80
N LEU A 164 -2.55 -19.89 -16.55
CA LEU A 164 -3.78 -20.55 -16.13
C LEU A 164 -3.78 -20.70 -14.61
N PHE A 165 -4.86 -20.24 -13.97
CA PHE A 165 -5.02 -20.35 -12.52
C PHE A 165 -6.24 -21.20 -12.18
N LYS A 166 -6.06 -22.19 -11.30
CA LYS A 166 -7.15 -22.97 -10.73
C LYS A 166 -7.44 -22.49 -9.31
N ARG A 167 -8.64 -21.96 -9.08
CA ARG A 167 -9.14 -21.69 -7.72
C ARG A 167 -9.91 -22.89 -7.22
N LYS A 168 -9.66 -23.29 -5.96
CA LYS A 168 -10.40 -24.35 -5.27
C LYS A 168 -11.66 -23.81 -4.57
N SER A 169 -11.72 -22.50 -4.28
CA SER A 169 -12.86 -21.87 -3.59
C SER A 169 -13.14 -20.45 -4.09
N LYS A 170 -14.41 -20.02 -3.97
CA LYS A 170 -14.89 -18.64 -4.24
C LYS A 170 -14.30 -17.61 -3.29
N THR A 171 -13.83 -18.01 -2.11
CA THR A 171 -13.22 -17.12 -1.10
C THR A 171 -11.70 -17.04 -1.21
N GLN A 172 -11.05 -17.96 -1.96
CA GLN A 172 -9.59 -17.99 -2.12
C GLN A 172 -9.08 -16.72 -2.79
N MET A 173 -8.22 -15.95 -2.11
CA MET A 173 -7.65 -14.72 -2.66
C MET A 173 -6.25 -14.98 -3.22
N LEU A 174 -6.06 -14.66 -4.50
CA LEU A 174 -4.76 -14.63 -5.16
C LEU A 174 -4.35 -13.18 -5.40
N LYS A 175 -3.07 -12.88 -5.15
CA LYS A 175 -2.44 -11.59 -5.42
C LYS A 175 -1.33 -11.79 -6.42
N ILE A 176 -1.32 -10.94 -7.44
CA ILE A 176 -0.31 -10.95 -8.50
C ILE A 176 0.41 -9.60 -8.41
N VAL A 177 1.72 -9.64 -8.21
CA VAL A 177 2.58 -8.46 -8.30
C VAL A 177 3.47 -8.65 -9.51
N ILE A 178 3.39 -7.70 -10.44
CA ILE A 178 4.16 -7.72 -11.68
C ILE A 178 5.19 -6.60 -11.60
N ASN A 179 6.46 -6.98 -11.66
CA ASN A 179 7.59 -6.06 -11.67
C ASN A 179 8.30 -6.14 -13.02
N ARG A 180 8.56 -4.97 -13.61
CA ARG A 180 9.40 -4.85 -14.78
C ARG A 180 10.86 -4.77 -14.34
N HIS A 181 11.71 -5.60 -14.94
CA HIS A 181 13.16 -5.44 -14.85
C HIS A 181 13.60 -4.33 -15.80
N TYR A 182 14.09 -3.24 -15.24
CA TYR A 182 14.78 -2.23 -16.04
C TYR A 182 16.23 -2.67 -16.22
N GLN A 183 16.51 -3.36 -17.31
CA GLN A 183 17.88 -3.56 -17.78
C GLN A 183 18.31 -2.29 -18.52
N HIS A 184 18.51 -1.20 -17.78
CA HIS A 184 19.24 -0.04 -18.32
C HIS A 184 20.70 -0.13 -17.90
N SER A 185 21.60 0.22 -18.83
CA SER A 185 23.03 0.33 -18.56
C SER A 185 23.36 1.42 -17.53
N ILE A 186 22.41 2.30 -17.21
CA ILE A 186 22.53 3.39 -16.24
C ILE A 186 21.46 3.21 -15.16
N PRO A 187 21.82 3.19 -13.86
CA PRO A 187 20.87 3.13 -12.76
C PRO A 187 19.92 4.34 -12.76
N ILE A 188 18.62 4.09 -12.54
CA ILE A 188 17.56 5.13 -12.50
C ILE A 188 17.88 6.25 -11.50
N SER A 189 18.65 5.97 -10.44
CA SER A 189 19.04 6.95 -9.42
C SER A 189 20.02 8.03 -9.91
N LYS A 190 20.73 7.82 -11.02
CA LYS A 190 21.78 8.73 -11.51
C LYS A 190 21.34 9.73 -12.59
N ASP A 191 20.11 9.65 -13.08
CA ASP A 191 19.78 10.23 -14.40
C ASP A 191 18.63 11.25 -14.40
N VAL A 192 18.57 12.15 -13.42
CA VAL A 192 17.57 13.23 -13.39
C VAL A 192 18.02 14.47 -14.18
N GLN A 193 19.32 14.68 -14.40
CA GLN A 193 19.84 15.90 -15.02
C GLN A 193 20.29 15.74 -16.49
N GLY A 194 20.56 14.51 -16.97
CA GLY A 194 21.05 14.26 -18.34
C GLY A 194 19.97 14.16 -19.42
N MET A 195 18.71 13.87 -19.06
CA MET A 195 17.68 13.47 -20.02
C MET A 195 17.16 14.61 -20.93
N LYS A 196 17.34 15.88 -20.56
CA LYS A 196 16.86 17.00 -21.41
C LYS A 196 17.69 17.20 -22.69
N LYS A 197 18.93 16.68 -22.78
CA LYS A 197 19.82 16.89 -23.94
C LYS A 197 19.88 15.71 -24.93
N LYS A 198 19.25 14.56 -24.65
CA LYS A 198 19.27 13.38 -25.55
C LYS A 198 17.91 13.03 -26.18
N GLN A 199 16.93 13.94 -26.17
CA GLN A 199 15.71 13.80 -26.96
C GLN A 199 16.00 14.03 -28.46
N LYS A 200 16.56 13.03 -29.15
CA LYS A 200 16.44 12.81 -30.62
C LYS A 200 17.24 11.62 -31.18
N LYS A 201 17.75 10.69 -30.36
CA LYS A 201 18.08 9.33 -30.86
C LYS A 201 16.88 8.44 -30.58
N LYS A 202 16.27 7.86 -31.64
CA LYS A 202 15.30 6.76 -31.52
C LYS A 202 15.92 5.68 -30.64
N MET A 203 15.63 5.66 -29.34
CA MET A 203 15.87 4.48 -28.53
C MET A 203 15.04 3.37 -29.16
N LYS A 204 15.71 2.34 -29.68
CA LYS A 204 15.00 1.11 -30.04
C LYS A 204 14.41 0.60 -28.74
N GLU A 205 13.08 0.45 -28.69
CA GLU A 205 12.44 -0.24 -27.57
C GLU A 205 12.94 -1.68 -27.55
N GLU A 206 13.36 -2.14 -26.37
CA GLU A 206 13.94 -3.45 -26.15
C GLU A 206 12.92 -4.41 -25.53
N SER A 207 13.21 -5.71 -25.59
CA SER A 207 12.43 -6.73 -24.88
C SER A 207 12.34 -6.42 -23.40
N ILE A 208 11.20 -6.75 -22.81
CA ILE A 208 10.91 -6.40 -21.42
C ILE A 208 11.07 -7.65 -20.56
N GLY A 209 12.09 -7.69 -19.71
CA GLY A 209 12.17 -8.67 -18.63
C GLY A 209 11.14 -8.36 -17.54
N MET A 210 10.42 -9.36 -17.09
CA MET A 210 9.38 -9.24 -16.07
C MET A 210 9.53 -10.33 -15.01
N THR A 211 9.27 -9.97 -13.77
CA THR A 211 9.01 -10.92 -12.68
C THR A 211 7.55 -10.80 -12.27
N MET A 212 6.91 -11.95 -12.10
CA MET A 212 5.60 -12.06 -11.49
C MET A 212 5.71 -12.82 -10.17
N PHE A 213 5.29 -12.19 -9.09
CA PHE A 213 5.07 -12.83 -7.80
C PHE A 213 3.61 -13.19 -7.68
N LEU A 214 3.34 -14.48 -7.50
CA LEU A 214 2.05 -15.01 -7.11
C LEU A 214 2.06 -15.22 -5.61
N MET A 215 1.11 -14.61 -4.92
CA MET A 215 0.99 -14.68 -3.47
C MET A 215 -0.41 -15.13 -3.10
N LYS A 216 -0.51 -16.13 -2.23
CA LYS A 216 -1.79 -16.66 -1.75
C LYS A 216 -1.91 -16.42 -0.26
N HIS A 217 -3.06 -15.89 0.13
CA HIS A 217 -3.35 -15.53 1.50
C HIS A 217 -3.54 -16.78 2.38
N GLY A 218 -2.87 -16.81 3.53
CA GLY A 218 -2.91 -17.93 4.48
C GLY A 218 -4.10 -17.98 5.45
N ARG A 219 -5.23 -17.33 5.14
CA ARG A 219 -6.37 -17.32 6.07
C ARG A 219 -6.98 -18.72 6.14
N THR A 220 -7.05 -19.25 7.35
CA THR A 220 -7.82 -20.43 7.69
C THR A 220 -9.29 -20.08 7.75
N ILE A 221 -10.15 -21.00 7.31
CA ILE A 221 -11.60 -20.93 7.50
C ILE A 221 -11.95 -22.14 8.37
N GLU A 222 -12.74 -21.92 9.41
CA GLU A 222 -13.34 -23.02 10.16
C GLU A 222 -14.46 -23.63 9.31
N SER A 223 -14.37 -24.92 9.04
CA SER A 223 -15.42 -25.74 8.44
C SER A 223 -15.85 -26.82 9.42
N GLU A 224 -17.00 -27.43 9.21
CA GLU A 224 -17.46 -28.58 10.01
C GLU A 224 -17.35 -29.84 9.16
N ASP A 225 -16.79 -30.91 9.73
CA ASP A 225 -16.82 -32.23 9.12
C ASP A 225 -18.23 -32.82 9.15
N SER A 226 -18.44 -33.95 8.46
CA SER A 226 -19.71 -34.67 8.47
C SER A 226 -20.15 -35.18 9.85
N SER A 227 -19.30 -35.04 10.87
CA SER A 227 -19.53 -35.43 12.26
C SER A 227 -19.72 -34.21 13.18
N GLY A 228 -19.71 -32.99 12.63
CA GLY A 228 -19.89 -31.73 13.37
C GLY A 228 -18.64 -31.23 14.10
N ASN A 229 -17.46 -31.78 13.84
CA ASN A 229 -16.21 -31.27 14.44
C ASN A 229 -15.69 -30.09 13.63
N ALA A 230 -15.24 -29.04 14.34
CA ALA A 230 -14.59 -27.90 13.73
C ALA A 230 -13.22 -28.33 13.14
N ILE A 231 -13.10 -28.28 11.82
CA ILE A 231 -11.86 -28.42 11.07
C ILE A 231 -11.30 -27.04 10.74
N ILE A 232 -10.02 -26.84 11.02
CA ILE A 232 -9.28 -25.66 10.57
C ILE A 232 -8.79 -25.95 9.15
N ASP A 233 -9.57 -25.53 8.15
CA ASP A 233 -9.14 -25.64 6.76
C ASP A 233 -8.17 -24.50 6.43
N ILE A 234 -6.91 -24.85 6.19
CA ILE A 234 -6.03 -23.98 5.42
C ILE A 234 -6.53 -24.04 3.98
N ILE A 235 -6.96 -22.91 3.41
CA ILE A 235 -7.40 -22.89 2.01
C ILE A 235 -6.23 -23.35 1.13
N GLY A 236 -6.31 -24.58 0.61
CA GLY A 236 -5.44 -25.15 -0.42
C GLY A 236 -4.19 -25.85 0.11
N GLU A 237 -4.16 -27.17 -0.07
CA GLU A 237 -3.01 -28.07 0.05
C GLU A 237 -1.70 -27.47 -0.48
N PRO A 238 -0.57 -27.65 0.22
CA PRO A 238 0.75 -27.19 -0.20
C PRO A 238 1.37 -28.02 -1.34
N ASP A 239 0.87 -29.23 -1.61
CA ASP A 239 1.60 -30.24 -2.41
C ASP A 239 1.31 -30.20 -3.92
N ASN A 240 0.74 -29.11 -4.44
CA ASN A 240 0.61 -28.93 -5.89
C ASN A 240 1.33 -27.66 -6.33
N GLU A 241 2.56 -27.85 -6.79
CA GLU A 241 3.23 -26.89 -7.66
C GLU A 241 2.36 -26.62 -8.89
N PRO A 242 2.15 -25.35 -9.29
CA PRO A 242 1.61 -25.07 -10.61
C PRO A 242 2.62 -25.59 -11.63
N SER A 243 2.25 -26.64 -12.36
CA SER A 243 3.00 -27.18 -13.49
C SER A 243 3.52 -26.03 -14.36
N ASN A 244 4.83 -26.05 -14.64
CA ASN A 244 5.61 -25.09 -15.42
C ASN A 244 4.79 -24.28 -16.45
N PRO A 245 5.10 -22.99 -16.65
CA PRO A 245 4.56 -22.25 -17.78
C PRO A 245 4.90 -23.01 -19.07
N ARG A 246 3.87 -23.54 -19.74
CA ARG A 246 4.04 -24.21 -21.03
C ARG A 246 4.33 -23.14 -22.08
N ILE A 247 5.62 -22.97 -22.39
CA ILE A 247 6.06 -22.29 -23.59
C ILE A 247 5.89 -23.30 -24.72
N TYR A 248 4.84 -23.17 -25.53
CA TYR A 248 4.80 -23.85 -26.81
C TYR A 248 5.75 -23.12 -27.75
N TYR A 249 6.83 -23.79 -28.12
CA TYR A 249 7.67 -23.41 -29.25
C TYR A 249 7.21 -24.29 -30.41
N GLU A 250 6.61 -23.71 -31.45
CA GLU A 250 6.48 -24.39 -32.74
C GLU A 250 7.82 -24.19 -33.48
N ASN A 251 8.41 -25.29 -33.96
CA ASN A 251 9.52 -25.27 -34.90
C ASN A 251 9.03 -24.87 -36.30
#